data_AF-A0A2V0QXR7-F1
#
_entry.id   AF-A0A2V0QXR7-F1
#
_cell.length_a   1.000
_cell.length_b   1.000
_cell.length_c   1.000
_cell.angle_alpha   90.00
_cell.angle_beta   90.00
_cell.angle_gamma   90.00
#
_symmetry.space_group_name_H-M   'P 1'
#
loop_
_entity.id
_entity.type
_entity.pdbx_description
1 polymer ?
#
loop_
_entity_poly.entity_id
_entity_poly.type
_entity_poly.pdbx_seq_one_letter_code
_entity_poly.pdbx_strand_id
1 'polypeptide(L)'
;MLNKFYMSVKPDGSKGDLVRGSYPSVGQLSYHGKLFFDELYKLRARGGSVRYNKDHRPIVGSASQSLIGASQRYEIDSTIADVYLVHRVNRLWLIGRPVLYVVVDTFSRMIVGVHVGLEGPSWNGASVPSQN
;
A
#
# COMPACT_ATOMS: atom_id res chain seq x y z
N MET A 1 15.51 -12.12 -23.58
CA MET A 1 16.61 -12.25 -22.59
C MET A 1 17.09 -13.70 -22.48
N LEU A 2 16.20 -14.69 -22.34
CA LEU A 2 16.58 -16.12 -22.20
C LEU A 2 17.17 -16.76 -23.47
N ASN A 3 16.81 -16.30 -24.67
CA ASN A 3 17.31 -16.85 -25.93
C ASN A 3 18.84 -16.82 -26.06
N LYS A 4 19.52 -15.92 -25.35
CA LYS A 4 21.00 -15.87 -25.31
C LYS A 4 21.61 -17.12 -24.67
N PHE A 5 20.88 -17.77 -23.76
CA PHE A 5 21.35 -18.91 -22.97
C PHE A 5 20.84 -20.27 -23.49
N TYR A 6 19.86 -20.26 -24.39
CA TYR A 6 19.15 -21.47 -24.85
C TYR A 6 19.24 -21.72 -26.36
N MET A 7 19.85 -20.81 -27.12
CA MET A 7 20.03 -20.95 -28.56
C MET A 7 21.52 -20.93 -28.93
N SER A 8 21.91 -21.80 -29.87
CA SER A 8 23.19 -21.70 -30.58
C SER A 8 22.98 -21.22 -32.01
N VAL A 9 24.01 -20.55 -32.54
CA VAL A 9 24.10 -20.30 -33.98
C VAL A 9 24.72 -21.54 -34.60
N LYS A 10 24.02 -22.15 -35.55
CA LYS A 10 24.50 -23.30 -36.31
C LYS A 10 25.52 -22.84 -37.36
N PRO A 11 26.33 -23.76 -37.92
CA PRO A 11 27.32 -23.42 -38.95
C PRO A 11 26.74 -22.77 -40.21
N ASP A 12 25.45 -22.97 -40.49
CA ASP A 12 24.68 -22.39 -41.59
C ASP A 12 24.16 -20.95 -41.30
N GLY A 13 24.51 -20.39 -40.13
CA GLY A 13 24.03 -19.08 -39.67
C GLY A 13 22.60 -19.07 -39.13
N SER A 14 21.88 -20.19 -39.20
CA SER A 14 20.55 -20.32 -38.61
C SER A 14 20.65 -20.46 -37.09
N LYS A 15 19.64 -19.96 -36.38
CA LYS A 15 19.55 -20.14 -34.92
C LYS A 15 18.85 -21.46 -34.63
N GLY A 16 19.49 -22.32 -33.84
CA GLY A 16 18.94 -23.58 -33.37
C GLY A 16 18.94 -23.67 -31.86
N ASP A 17 18.19 -24.63 -31.34
CA ASP A 17 18.22 -24.95 -29.92
C ASP A 17 19.57 -25.58 -29.55
N LEU A 18 20.11 -25.24 -28.37
CA LEU A 18 21.33 -25.87 -27.88
C LEU A 18 21.11 -27.38 -27.61
N VAL A 19 22.12 -28.20 -27.89
CA VAL A 19 22.09 -29.65 -27.65
C VAL A 19 21.87 -29.95 -26.17
N ARG A 20 20.89 -30.80 -25.85
CA ARG A 20 20.44 -31.10 -24.49
C ARG A 20 21.55 -31.80 -23.70
N GLY A 21 21.93 -31.22 -22.55
CA GLY A 21 23.01 -31.74 -21.70
C GLY A 21 22.84 -31.37 -20.23
N SER A 22 23.45 -30.26 -19.82
CA SER A 22 23.70 -29.93 -18.40
C SER A 22 22.72 -28.92 -17.76
N TYR A 23 21.81 -28.34 -18.55
CA TYR A 23 20.88 -27.30 -18.08
C TYR A 23 19.41 -27.69 -18.30
N PRO A 24 18.47 -27.21 -17.45
CA PRO A 24 17.05 -27.45 -17.61
C PRO A 24 16.55 -26.86 -18.93
N SER A 25 15.64 -27.54 -19.63
CA SER A 25 14.96 -26.96 -20.79
C SER A 25 14.18 -25.69 -20.39
N VAL A 26 13.84 -24.83 -21.35
CA VAL A 26 13.01 -23.63 -21.08
C VAL A 26 11.70 -24.00 -20.37
N GLY A 27 11.10 -25.13 -20.74
CA GLY A 27 9.92 -25.67 -20.08
C GLY A 27 10.19 -26.10 -18.63
N GLN A 28 11.31 -26.81 -18.39
CA GLN A 28 11.71 -27.20 -17.03
C GLN A 28 12.08 -25.99 -16.17
N LEU A 29 12.80 -25.00 -16.70
CA LEU A 29 13.09 -23.74 -16.03
C LEU A 29 11.80 -23.01 -15.66
N SER A 30 10.85 -22.93 -16.58
CA SER A 30 9.54 -22.30 -16.33
C SER A 30 8.73 -23.07 -15.29
N TYR A 31 8.77 -24.41 -15.33
CA TYR A 31 8.11 -25.28 -14.37
C TYR A 31 8.69 -25.12 -12.96
N HIS A 32 10.01 -25.28 -12.81
CA HIS A 32 10.69 -25.09 -11.53
C HIS A 32 10.57 -23.65 -11.03
N GLY A 33 10.63 -22.66 -11.92
CA GLY A 33 10.38 -21.26 -11.57
C GLY A 33 8.99 -21.04 -10.99
N LYS A 34 7.95 -21.71 -11.50
CA LYS A 34 6.60 -21.67 -10.91
C LYS A 34 6.51 -22.42 -9.58
N LEU A 35 7.29 -23.48 -9.40
CA LEU A 35 7.32 -24.27 -8.17
C LEU A 35 7.99 -23.51 -7.01
N PHE A 36 9.08 -22.79 -7.29
CA PHE A 36 9.85 -22.06 -6.29
C PHE A 36 9.38 -20.62 -6.05
N PHE A 37 8.78 -20.00 -7.06
CA PHE A 37 8.29 -18.61 -6.97
C PHE A 37 6.78 -18.60 -7.17
N ASP A 38 6.05 -18.61 -6.05
CA ASP A 38 4.61 -18.43 -6.07
C ASP A 38 4.23 -17.01 -6.52
N GLU A 39 2.94 -16.81 -6.83
CA GLU A 39 2.46 -15.52 -7.32
C GLU A 39 2.61 -14.40 -6.28
N LEU A 40 2.50 -14.72 -4.99
CA LEU A 40 2.68 -13.75 -3.90
C LEU A 40 4.13 -13.29 -3.79
N TYR A 41 5.09 -14.20 -3.95
CA TYR A 41 6.52 -13.88 -4.02
C TYR A 41 6.81 -12.96 -5.20
N LYS A 42 6.28 -13.26 -6.40
CA LYS A 42 6.47 -12.40 -7.57
C LYS A 42 5.84 -11.02 -7.38
N LEU A 43 4.64 -10.97 -6.81
CA LEU A 43 3.92 -9.72 -6.52
C LEU A 43 4.71 -8.85 -5.54
N ARG A 44 5.22 -9.46 -4.46
CA ARG A 44 6.09 -8.79 -3.48
C ARG A 44 7.40 -8.33 -4.10
N ALA A 45 8.06 -9.18 -4.88
CA ALA A 45 9.34 -8.87 -5.53
C ALA A 45 9.21 -7.73 -6.55
N ARG A 46 8.08 -7.66 -7.28
CA ARG A 46 7.83 -6.62 -8.30
C ARG A 46 7.34 -5.31 -7.69
N GLY A 47 6.46 -5.36 -6.69
CA GLY A 47 5.86 -4.17 -6.07
C GLY A 47 6.66 -3.57 -4.91
N GLY A 48 7.63 -4.31 -4.40
CA GLY A 48 8.35 -3.97 -3.17
C GLY A 48 7.54 -4.30 -1.91
N SER A 49 8.25 -4.45 -0.79
CA SER A 49 7.65 -4.84 0.49
C SER A 49 6.60 -3.84 0.99
N VAL A 50 6.82 -2.54 0.80
CA VAL A 50 5.90 -1.48 1.24
C VAL A 50 4.54 -1.60 0.56
N ARG A 51 4.52 -1.66 -0.78
CA ARG A 51 3.28 -1.75 -1.56
C ARG A 51 2.58 -3.09 -1.33
N TYR A 52 3.34 -4.18 -1.26
CA TYR A 52 2.78 -5.48 -0.91
C TYR A 52 2.11 -5.46 0.47
N ASN A 53 2.77 -4.86 1.47
CA ASN A 53 2.24 -4.83 2.83
C ASN A 53 0.98 -3.95 2.97
N LYS A 54 0.85 -2.94 2.10
CA LYS A 54 -0.31 -2.06 2.04
C LYS A 54 -1.49 -2.72 1.32
N ASP A 55 -1.26 -3.31 0.15
CA ASP A 55 -2.32 -3.68 -0.79
C ASP A 55 -2.63 -5.19 -0.79
N HIS A 56 -1.68 -6.03 -0.35
CA HIS A 56 -1.73 -7.50 -0.55
C HIS A 56 -1.37 -8.31 0.70
N ARG A 57 -1.18 -7.65 1.85
CA ARG A 57 -0.89 -8.35 3.11
C ARG A 57 -2.13 -9.15 3.55
N PRO A 58 -1.96 -10.41 3.97
CA PRO A 58 -3.06 -11.15 4.60
C PRO A 58 -3.49 -10.47 5.90
N ILE A 59 -4.80 -10.38 6.13
CA ILE A 59 -5.36 -9.85 7.37
C ILE A 59 -5.03 -10.84 8.49
N VAL A 60 -4.14 -10.44 9.40
CA VAL A 60 -3.69 -11.29 10.53
C VAL A 60 -4.50 -11.08 11.81
N GLY A 61 -5.40 -10.08 11.83
CA GLY A 61 -6.23 -9.76 12.99
C GLY A 61 -7.08 -8.51 12.76
N SER A 62 -7.93 -8.20 13.74
CA SER A 62 -8.76 -6.99 13.75
C SER A 62 -8.26 -6.02 14.82
N ALA A 63 -8.34 -4.72 14.56
CA ALA A 63 -8.05 -3.69 15.58
C ALA A 63 -9.01 -3.76 16.78
N SER A 64 -10.20 -4.35 16.60
CA SER A 64 -11.16 -4.58 17.68
C SER A 64 -10.88 -5.85 18.49
N GLN A 65 -9.91 -6.65 18.09
CA GLN A 65 -9.55 -7.87 18.80
C GLN A 65 -9.06 -7.50 20.21
N SER A 66 -9.60 -8.18 21.22
CA SER A 66 -9.32 -7.94 22.65
C SER A 66 -9.92 -6.64 23.24
N LEU A 67 -10.83 -5.96 22.53
CA LEU A 67 -11.66 -4.91 23.13
C LEU A 67 -12.89 -5.51 23.81
N ILE A 68 -13.14 -5.10 25.05
CA ILE A 68 -14.23 -5.55 25.92
C ILE A 68 -15.44 -4.62 25.78
N GLY A 69 -15.23 -3.35 25.40
CA GLY A 69 -16.33 -2.40 25.20
C GLY A 69 -15.92 -1.12 24.48
N ALA A 70 -16.91 -0.28 24.19
CA ALA A 70 -16.72 1.06 23.64
C ALA A 70 -15.90 1.93 24.59
N SER A 71 -15.25 2.96 24.05
CA SER A 71 -14.39 3.91 24.80
C SER A 71 -13.07 3.32 25.34
N GLN A 72 -12.80 2.03 25.12
CA GLN A 72 -11.54 1.42 25.56
C GLN A 72 -10.34 1.84 24.70
N ARG A 73 -10.55 2.10 23.40
CA ARG A 73 -9.49 2.48 22.46
C ARG A 73 -10.03 3.37 21.36
N TYR A 74 -9.33 4.47 21.13
CA TYR A 74 -9.59 5.40 20.04
C TYR A 74 -8.48 5.35 18.99
N GLU A 75 -8.87 5.45 17.74
CA GLU A 75 -7.98 5.60 16.59
C GLU A 75 -8.15 7.02 16.04
N ILE A 76 -7.03 7.68 15.72
CA ILE A 76 -7.01 9.03 15.17
C ILE A 76 -6.36 8.96 13.80
N ASP A 77 -7.03 9.54 12.81
CA ASP A 77 -6.48 9.71 11.47
C ASP A 77 -6.58 11.17 11.02
N SER A 78 -5.67 11.57 10.12
CA SER A 78 -5.62 12.92 9.56
C SER A 78 -5.46 12.87 8.05
N THR A 79 -6.39 13.49 7.32
CA THR A 79 -6.38 13.51 5.85
C THR A 79 -6.51 14.93 5.32
N ILE A 80 -5.69 15.29 4.31
CA ILE A 80 -5.85 16.56 3.59
C ILE A 80 -7.09 16.45 2.71
N ALA A 81 -8.10 17.28 2.98
CA ALA A 81 -9.35 17.25 2.23
C ALA A 81 -9.14 17.77 0.80
N ASP A 82 -9.89 17.20 -0.15
CA ASP A 82 -9.87 17.61 -1.56
C ASP A 82 -10.89 18.72 -1.86
N VAL A 83 -10.89 19.73 -1.00
CA VAL A 83 -11.72 20.93 -1.12
C VAL A 83 -10.89 22.16 -0.77
N TYR A 84 -11.17 23.28 -1.43
CA TYR A 84 -10.55 24.56 -1.10
C TYR A 84 -11.45 25.38 -0.19
N LEU A 85 -10.91 25.80 0.95
CA LEU A 85 -11.53 26.78 1.81
C LEU A 85 -11.28 28.18 1.26
N VAL A 86 -12.30 29.01 1.36
CA VAL A 86 -12.31 30.41 0.96
C VAL A 86 -12.79 31.25 2.13
N HIS A 87 -12.33 32.50 2.18
CA HIS A 87 -12.67 33.40 3.26
C HIS A 87 -14.18 33.70 3.30
N ARG A 88 -14.75 33.77 4.52
CA ARG A 88 -16.19 33.93 4.72
C ARG A 88 -16.73 35.25 4.13
N VAL A 89 -15.98 36.34 4.29
CA VAL A 89 -16.40 37.69 3.88
C VAL A 89 -16.08 37.97 2.42
N ASN A 90 -14.97 37.43 1.90
CA ASN A 90 -14.56 37.64 0.53
C ASN A 90 -14.16 36.30 -0.10
N ARG A 91 -15.04 35.75 -0.94
CA ARG A 91 -14.87 34.44 -1.56
C ARG A 91 -13.74 34.39 -2.59
N LEU A 92 -13.20 35.54 -3.00
CA LEU A 92 -12.01 35.64 -3.87
C LEU A 92 -10.72 35.34 -3.10
N TRP A 93 -10.73 35.38 -1.76
CA TRP A 93 -9.57 35.05 -0.95
C TRP A 93 -9.56 33.55 -0.62
N LEU A 94 -8.60 32.85 -1.23
CA LEU A 94 -8.36 31.44 -0.99
C LEU A 94 -7.58 31.25 0.31
N ILE A 95 -8.08 30.38 1.19
CA ILE A 95 -7.39 30.00 2.43
C ILE A 95 -6.49 28.80 2.15
N GLY A 96 -6.99 27.79 1.42
CA GLY A 96 -6.24 26.59 1.08
C GLY A 96 -7.02 25.31 1.38
N ARG A 97 -6.32 24.17 1.40
CA ARG A 97 -6.91 22.85 1.67
C ARG A 97 -6.83 22.53 3.15
N PRO A 98 -7.93 22.14 3.80
CA PRO A 98 -7.89 21.82 5.22
C PRO A 98 -7.36 20.40 5.47
N VAL A 99 -6.84 20.19 6.67
CA VAL A 99 -6.55 18.87 7.23
C VAL A 99 -7.71 18.47 8.15
N LEU A 100 -8.37 17.37 7.81
CA LEU A 100 -9.45 16.78 8.59
C LEU A 100 -8.87 15.73 9.54
N TYR A 101 -9.02 15.96 10.83
CA TYR A 101 -8.72 15.00 11.88
C TYR A 101 -10.02 14.32 12.33
N VAL A 102 -10.01 12.98 12.40
CA VAL A 102 -11.16 12.19 12.83
C VAL A 102 -10.74 11.26 13.96
N VAL A 103 -11.50 11.25 15.04
CA VAL A 103 -11.34 10.34 16.18
C VAL A 103 -12.44 9.30 16.13
N VAL A 104 -12.05 8.03 16.07
CA VAL A 104 -12.96 6.89 15.90
C VAL A 104 -12.82 5.94 17.09
N ASP A 105 -13.94 5.53 17.67
CA ASP A 105 -13.97 4.45 18.65
C ASP A 105 -13.73 3.10 17.97
N THR A 106 -12.71 2.37 18.41
CA THR A 106 -12.26 1.14 17.72
C THR A 106 -13.26 -0.01 17.86
N PHE A 107 -14.06 -0.02 18.93
CA PHE A 107 -15.05 -1.06 19.21
C PHE A 107 -16.33 -0.85 18.39
N SER A 108 -16.96 0.32 18.53
CA SER A 108 -18.24 0.65 17.88
C SER A 108 -18.11 1.20 16.46
N ARG A 109 -16.90 1.62 16.06
CA ARG A 109 -16.62 2.36 14.82
C ARG A 109 -17.33 3.71 14.72
N MET A 110 -17.86 4.22 15.83
CA MET A 110 -18.45 5.55 15.89
C MET A 110 -17.38 6.64 15.80
N ILE A 111 -17.67 7.68 15.02
CA ILE A 111 -16.89 8.92 15.05
C ILE A 111 -17.27 9.66 16.33
N VAL A 112 -16.32 9.83 17.23
CA VAL A 112 -16.52 10.50 18.53
C VAL A 112 -16.01 11.93 18.54
N GLY A 113 -15.21 12.32 17.53
CA GLY A 113 -14.65 13.66 17.42
C GLY A 113 -14.19 13.97 16.00
N VAL A 114 -14.32 15.25 15.62
CA VAL A 114 -13.85 15.79 14.35
C VAL A 114 -13.18 17.13 14.62
N HIS A 115 -12.02 17.38 14.01
CA HIS A 115 -11.32 18.65 14.05
C HIS A 115 -10.80 19.02 12.66
N VAL A 116 -10.86 20.30 12.31
CA VAL A 116 -10.42 20.80 10.99
C VAL A 116 -9.35 21.86 11.20
N GLY A 117 -8.13 21.56 10.75
CA GLY A 117 -6.99 22.46 10.82
C GLY A 117 -6.58 22.99 9.45
N LEU A 118 -5.86 24.12 9.45
CA LEU A 118 -5.15 24.63 8.27
C LEU A 118 -3.66 24.29 8.31
N GLU A 119 -3.19 23.80 9.46
CA GLU A 119 -1.82 23.34 9.66
C GLU A 119 -1.67 21.89 9.19
N GLY A 120 -0.46 21.53 8.77
CA GLY A 120 -0.16 20.17 8.33
C GLY A 120 -0.39 19.12 9.44
N PRO A 121 -0.56 17.84 9.06
CA PRO A 121 -0.80 16.77 10.02
C PRO A 121 0.34 16.67 11.04
N SER A 122 0.04 17.07 12.27
CA SER A 122 0.97 17.10 13.41
C SER A 122 0.31 16.54 14.68
N TRP A 123 1.15 16.10 15.62
CA TRP A 123 0.70 15.65 16.95
C TRP A 123 -0.05 16.77 17.68
N ASN A 124 0.47 17.99 17.61
CA ASN A 124 -0.19 19.17 18.19
C ASN A 124 -1.61 19.34 17.64
N GLY A 125 -1.81 19.24 16.33
CA GLY A 125 -3.14 19.31 15.70
C GLY A 125 -4.06 18.14 16.05
N ALA A 126 -3.50 16.98 16.40
CA ALA A 126 -4.25 15.81 16.87
C ALA A 126 -4.60 15.87 18.37
N SER A 127 -3.89 16.67 19.17
CA SER A 127 -4.12 16.83 20.63
C SER A 127 -5.13 17.92 20.98
N VAL A 128 -5.50 18.79 20.04
CA VAL A 128 -6.50 19.87 20.24
C VAL A 128 -7.96 19.44 20.44
N PRO A 129 -8.44 18.21 20.12
CA PRO A 129 -9.88 17.91 20.22
C PRO A 129 -10.51 18.06 21.61
N SER A 130 -9.72 18.25 22.68
CA SER A 130 -10.16 18.27 24.08
C SER A 130 -10.16 19.64 24.78
N GLN A 131 -9.85 20.74 24.07
CA GLN A 131 -9.88 22.08 24.66
C GLN A 131 -10.96 22.93 24.01
N ASN A 132 -12.17 22.88 24.56
CA ASN A 132 -13.19 23.94 24.53
C ASN A 132 -14.23 23.66 25.62
#